data_AF-A0A0Q5AAB3-F1
#
_entry.id   AF-A0A0Q5AAB3-F1
#
_cell.length_a   1.000
_cell.length_b   1.000
_cell.length_c   1.000
_cell.angle_alpha   90.00
_cell.angle_beta   90.00
_cell.angle_gamma   90.00
#
_symmetry.space_group_name_H-M   'P 1'
#
loop_
_entity.id
_entity.type
_entity.pdbx_description
1 polymer ?
#
loop_
_entity_poly.entity_id
_entity_poly.type
_entity_poly.pdbx_seq_one_letter_code
_entity_poly.pdbx_strand_id
1 'polypeptide(L)' 'MPTPGPEFNEDTVTPGLFGFLTMFVIAGAVVLLALDMVRRVRRTTYRAQLAEQLDAEEQERDAAER' A
#
# COMPACT_ATOMS: atom_id res chain seq x y z
N MET A 1 -3.94 -14.73 -51.43
CA MET A 1 -4.90 -15.40 -50.52
C MET A 1 -5.14 -14.47 -49.35
N PRO A 2 -6.38 -14.09 -49.02
CA PRO A 2 -6.66 -13.37 -47.79
C PRO A 2 -6.42 -14.31 -46.59
N THR A 3 -5.80 -13.81 -45.53
CA THR A 3 -5.62 -14.55 -44.27
C THR A 3 -6.97 -14.63 -43.54
N PRO A 4 -7.39 -15.80 -43.04
CA PRO A 4 -8.59 -15.89 -42.22
C PRO A 4 -8.45 -14.99 -40.99
N GLY A 5 -9.53 -14.28 -40.64
CA GLY A 5 -9.63 -13.59 -39.35
C GLY A 5 -9.66 -14.59 -38.19
N PRO A 6 -9.40 -14.13 -36.95
CA PRO A 6 -9.36 -15.01 -35.78
C PRO A 6 -10.66 -15.83 -35.63
N GLU A 7 -10.51 -17.13 -35.34
CA GLU A 7 -11.63 -18.08 -35.14
C GLU A 7 -12.33 -17.92 -33.78
N PHE A 8 -11.90 -16.95 -32.97
CA PHE A 8 -12.36 -16.71 -31.61
C PHE A 8 -12.85 -15.27 -31.45
N ASN A 9 -13.88 -15.11 -30.60
CA ASN A 9 -14.43 -13.79 -30.29
C ASN A 9 -13.44 -13.00 -29.43
N GLU A 10 -12.98 -11.86 -29.95
CA GLU A 10 -11.99 -10.95 -29.36
C GLU A 10 -12.41 -10.37 -28.00
N ASP A 11 -13.72 -10.24 -27.77
CA ASP A 11 -14.31 -9.82 -26.48
C ASP A 11 -14.06 -10.82 -25.35
N THR A 12 -13.66 -12.06 -25.69
CA THR A 12 -13.35 -13.11 -24.72
C THR A 12 -11.95 -12.95 -24.11
N VAL A 13 -11.04 -12.28 -24.83
CA VAL A 13 -9.62 -12.16 -24.45
C VAL A 13 -9.21 -10.74 -24.07
N THR A 14 -9.98 -9.74 -24.49
CA THR A 14 -9.77 -8.37 -24.06
C THR A 14 -10.79 -8.05 -22.97
N PRO A 15 -10.35 -7.82 -21.72
CA PRO A 15 -11.26 -7.30 -20.71
C PRO A 15 -11.78 -5.96 -21.23
N GLY A 16 -13.03 -5.93 -21.70
CA GLY A 16 -13.68 -4.70 -22.13
C GLY A 16 -13.80 -3.70 -20.97
N LEU A 17 -14.64 -2.67 -21.13
CA LEU A 17 -14.80 -1.61 -20.13
C LEU A 17 -14.99 -2.15 -18.69
N PHE A 18 -15.73 -3.25 -18.53
CA PHE A 18 -15.95 -3.89 -17.24
C PHE A 18 -14.67 -4.44 -16.59
N GLY A 19 -13.78 -5.07 -17.36
CA GLY A 19 -12.53 -5.60 -16.81
C GLY A 19 -11.53 -4.50 -16.49
N PHE A 20 -11.51 -3.40 -17.27
CA PHE A 20 -10.75 -2.20 -16.93
C PHE A 20 -11.24 -1.57 -15.61
N LEU A 21 -12.55 -1.36 -15.46
CA LEU A 21 -13.14 -0.83 -14.22
C LEU A 21 -12.87 -1.74 -13.03
N THR A 22 -12.93 -3.06 -13.22
CA THR A 22 -12.61 -4.04 -12.17
C THR A 22 -11.17 -3.88 -11.71
N MET A 23 -10.20 -3.82 -12.62
CA MET A 23 -8.80 -3.59 -12.25
C MET A 23 -8.57 -2.23 -11.61
N PHE A 24 -9.24 -1.18 -12.09
CA PHE A 24 -9.16 0.15 -11.50
C PHE A 24 -9.62 0.14 -10.04
N VAL A 25 -10.73 -0.54 -9.73
CA VAL A 25 -11.24 -0.68 -8.36
C VAL A 25 -10.26 -1.47 -7.50
N ILE A 26 -9.69 -2.57 -8.01
CA ILE A 26 -8.69 -3.37 -7.27
C ILE A 26 -7.46 -2.52 -6.96
N ALA A 27 -6.92 -1.80 -7.95
CA ALA A 27 -5.79 -0.90 -7.75
C ALA A 27 -6.12 0.19 -6.72
N GLY A 28 -7.30 0.78 -6.80
CA GLY A 28 -7.80 1.75 -5.82
C GLY A 28 -7.87 1.16 -4.41
N ALA A 29 -8.38 -0.06 -4.26
CA ALA A 29 -8.44 -0.75 -2.97
C ALA A 29 -7.04 -1.00 -2.39
N VAL A 30 -6.07 -1.40 -3.22
CA VAL A 30 -4.67 -1.58 -2.80
C VAL A 30 -4.05 -0.26 -2.33
N VAL A 31 -4.28 0.84 -3.05
CA VAL A 31 -3.81 2.18 -2.65
C VAL A 31 -4.45 2.61 -1.33
N LEU A 32 -5.76 2.44 -1.19
CA LEU A 32 -6.48 2.76 0.04
C LEU A 32 -5.96 1.94 1.22
N LEU A 33 -5.69 0.65 1.01
CA LEU A 33 -5.10 -0.23 2.02
C LEU A 33 -3.70 0.24 2.42
N ALA A 34 -2.86 0.62 1.47
CA ALA A 34 -1.52 1.15 1.77
C ALA A 34 -1.61 2.44 2.60
N LEU A 35 -2.50 3.37 2.24
CA LEU A 35 -2.74 4.60 3.00
C LEU A 35 -3.30 4.31 4.40
N ASP A 36 -4.21 3.36 4.52
CA ASP A 36 -4.75 2.89 5.80
C ASP A 36 -3.63 2.32 6.67
N MET A 37 -2.82 1.42 6.14
CA MET A 37 -1.67 0.85 6.84
C MET A 37 -0.70 1.92 7.34
N VAL A 38 -0.36 2.91 6.50
CA VAL A 38 0.51 4.02 6.92
C VAL A 38 -0.15 4.85 8.01
N ARG A 39 -1.44 5.21 7.88
CA ARG A 39 -2.17 5.97 8.92
C ARG A 39 -2.26 5.18 10.23
N ARG A 40 -2.49 3.88 10.15
CA ARG A 40 -2.58 2.96 11.27
C ARG A 40 -1.26 2.90 12.02
N VAL A 41 -0.17 2.61 11.32
CA VAL A 41 1.19 2.58 11.89
C VAL A 41 1.54 3.94 12.48
N ARG A 42 1.23 5.04 11.78
CA ARG A 42 1.46 6.40 12.31
C ARG A 42 0.72 6.64 13.63
N ARG A 43 -0.54 6.22 13.72
CA ARG A 43 -1.35 6.37 14.94
C ARG A 43 -0.83 5.51 16.10
N THR A 44 -0.40 4.28 15.84
CA THR A 44 -0.01 3.34 16.90
C THR A 44 1.42 3.51 17.38
N THR A 45 2.33 3.81 16.47
CA THR A 45 3.77 3.57 16.71
C THR A 45 4.54 4.85 17.06
N TYR A 46 4.12 6.02 16.57
CA TYR A 46 4.86 7.27 16.77
C TYR A 46 5.01 7.65 18.24
N ARG A 47 4.00 7.40 19.07
CA ARG A 47 4.08 7.75 20.50
C ARG A 47 5.05 6.85 21.27
N ALA A 48 5.06 5.56 20.96
CA ALA A 48 5.94 4.60 21.63
C ALA A 48 7.41 4.84 21.24
N GLN A 49 7.70 5.00 19.94
CA GLN A 49 9.07 5.23 19.47
C GLN A 49 9.64 6.57 19.94
N LEU A 50 8.80 7.59 20.11
CA LEU A 50 9.25 8.90 20.61
C LEU A 50 9.51 8.85 22.12
N ALA A 51 8.65 8.18 22.89
CA ALA A 51 8.87 7.99 24.33
C ALA A 51 10.14 7.18 24.61
N GLU A 52 10.39 6.13 23.82
CA GLU A 52 11.59 5.28 23.96
C GLU A 52 12.89 6.04 23.65
N GLN A 53 12.88 6.93 22.64
CA GLN A 53 14.03 7.80 22.36
C GLN A 53 14.30 8.81 23.48
N LEU A 54 13.24 9.43 24.02
CA LEU A 54 13.38 10.37 25.14
C LEU A 54 13.88 9.68 26.41
N ASP A 55 13.36 8.50 26.72
CA ASP A 55 13.78 7.71 27.88
C ASP A 55 15.25 7.27 27.74
N ALA A 56 15.70 6.93 26.53
CA ALA A 56 17.11 6.63 26.26
C ALA A 56 18.02 7.87 26.45
N GLU A 57 17.62 9.04 25.95
CA GLU A 57 18.36 10.29 26.14
C GLU A 57 18.43 10.71 27.63
N GLU A 58 17.35 10.51 28.38
CA GLU A 58 17.31 10.74 29.83
C GLU A 58 18.24 9.77 30.58
N GLN A 59 18.23 8.48 30.23
CA GLN A 59 19.13 7.50 30.83
C GLN A 59 20.60 7.77 30.50
N GLU A 60 20.93 8.20 29.27
CA GLU A 60 22.28 8.60 28.89
C GLU A 60 22.75 9.83 29.66
N ARG A 61 21.88 10.83 29.84
CA ARG A 61 22.18 11.99 30.70
C ARG A 61 22.39 11.59 32.15
N ASP A 62 21.50 10.79 32.72
CA ASP A 62 21.61 10.31 34.10
C ASP A 62 22.85 9.43 34.32
N ALA A 63 23.29 8.71 33.29
CA ALA A 63 24.53 7.93 33.33
C ALA A 63 25.78 8.81 33.20
N ALA A 64 25.70 9.92 32.46
CA ALA A 64 26.79 10.89 32.33
C ALA A 64 26.92 11.83 33.54
N GLU A 65 25.83 12.05 34.28
CA GLU A 65 25.81 12.87 35.50
C GLU A 65 26.22 12.09 36.78
N ARG A 66 26.32 10.75 36.72
CA ARG A 66 26.80 9.88 37.83
C ARG A 66 28.29 9.56 37.73
#